data_AF-A0A2M9HKH5-F1
#
_entry.id   AF-A0A2M9HKH5-F1
#
_cell.length_a   1.000
_cell.length_b   1.000
_cell.length_c   1.000
_cell.angle_alpha   90.00
_cell.angle_beta   90.00
_cell.angle_gamma   90.00
#
_symmetry.space_group_name_H-M   'P 1'
#
loop_
_entity.id
_entity.type
_entity.pdbx_description
1 polymer ?
#
loop_
_entity_poly.entity_id
_entity_poly.type
_entity_poly.pdbx_seq_one_letter_code
_entity_poly.pdbx_strand_id
1 'polypeptide(L)'
;MKDRPSYQETYQYVNGKYEQYSQEALTDLQGFMDKYRIPVSDDGGKYVTDFIAVLGKYSSNLKLIGDTIGIDANEMDDVIASYKTDTDTVESHFKKGEPLEVQITLKGTNGDTYTVDGQNSVELKPLWADLEPKIAAAANNMGANYKESAQKIVELAGLQINWDFKAGMQYCTKSSSNNPDMQTLEDKETFAYYCPVTPNVIYANTDANGWDTDYAPAAAIRHELAHHAIHMYCGTIQPPVVVQDGVNRFEGVTNSYAIKYLGADANWLKQSAQYAAQNHHEQYLMNDFTDKAAEAIHRGECEAIQ
;
A
#
# COMPACT_ATOMS: atom_id res chain seq x y z
N MET A 1 34.95 -33.87 -3.28
CA MET A 1 35.40 -32.47 -3.35
C MET A 1 34.19 -31.61 -3.01
N LYS A 2 34.35 -30.63 -2.11
CA LYS A 2 33.32 -29.61 -1.86
C LYS A 2 33.43 -28.61 -3.01
N ASP A 3 32.33 -28.29 -3.69
CA ASP A 3 32.37 -27.23 -4.70
C ASP A 3 32.72 -25.91 -4.00
N ARG A 4 33.75 -25.23 -4.52
CA ARG A 4 34.24 -23.97 -3.94
C ARG A 4 33.30 -22.83 -4.34
N PRO A 5 33.00 -21.88 -3.45
CA PRO A 5 32.19 -20.72 -3.79
C PRO A 5 32.87 -19.90 -4.89
N SER A 6 32.11 -19.57 -5.94
CA SER A 6 32.62 -18.76 -7.05
C SER A 6 32.69 -17.28 -6.63
N TYR A 7 33.90 -16.72 -6.64
CA TYR A 7 34.11 -15.28 -6.45
C TYR A 7 33.26 -14.47 -7.44
N GLN A 8 33.30 -14.83 -8.72
CA GLN A 8 32.63 -14.06 -9.77
C GLN A 8 31.11 -14.06 -9.60
N GLU A 9 30.52 -15.22 -9.28
CA GLU A 9 29.07 -15.33 -9.01
C GLU A 9 28.68 -14.55 -7.75
N THR A 10 29.50 -14.62 -6.70
CA THR A 10 29.25 -13.90 -5.45
C THR A 10 29.34 -12.39 -5.65
N TYR A 11 30.38 -11.92 -6.34
CA TYR A 11 30.54 -10.50 -6.67
C TYR A 11 29.38 -10.01 -7.52
N GLN A 12 29.00 -10.73 -8.57
CA GLN A 12 27.84 -10.39 -9.41
C GLN A 12 26.54 -10.32 -8.59
N TYR A 13 26.35 -11.24 -7.65
CA TYR A 13 25.18 -11.24 -6.76
C TYR A 13 25.14 -10.01 -5.85
N VAL A 14 26.21 -9.79 -5.07
CA VAL A 14 26.26 -8.70 -4.08
C VAL A 14 26.27 -7.33 -4.77
N ASN A 15 27.08 -7.17 -5.82
CA ASN A 15 27.12 -5.93 -6.60
C ASN A 15 25.79 -5.68 -7.33
N GLY A 16 25.17 -6.73 -7.88
CA GLY A 16 23.86 -6.60 -8.54
C GLY A 16 22.77 -6.11 -7.59
N LYS A 17 22.76 -6.59 -6.33
CA LYS A 17 21.85 -6.08 -5.29
C LYS A 17 22.12 -4.61 -4.98
N TYR A 18 23.38 -4.24 -4.75
CA TYR A 18 23.76 -2.84 -4.52
C TYR A 18 23.34 -1.92 -5.67
N GLU A 19 23.65 -2.29 -6.91
CA GLU A 19 23.29 -1.52 -8.10
C GLU A 19 21.78 -1.38 -8.25
N GLN A 20 21.04 -2.48 -8.09
CA GLN A 20 19.58 -2.47 -8.14
C GLN A 20 18.99 -1.51 -7.11
N TYR A 21 19.28 -1.71 -5.81
CA TYR A 21 18.70 -0.90 -4.73
C TYR A 21 19.11 0.57 -4.83
N SER A 22 20.38 0.84 -5.14
CA SER A 22 20.89 2.20 -5.33
C SER A 22 20.22 2.89 -6.50
N GLN A 23 20.10 2.23 -7.65
CA GLN A 23 19.46 2.80 -8.84
C GLN A 23 17.97 3.07 -8.61
N GLU A 24 17.24 2.13 -8.00
CA GLU A 24 15.81 2.32 -7.68
C GLU A 24 15.63 3.55 -6.77
N ALA A 25 16.40 3.65 -5.69
CA ALA A 25 16.32 4.76 -4.73
C ALA A 25 16.77 6.13 -5.31
N LEU A 26 17.78 6.14 -6.19
CA LEU A 26 18.24 7.37 -6.85
C LEU A 26 17.26 7.87 -7.93
N THR A 27 16.53 6.95 -8.56
CA THR A 27 15.57 7.29 -9.62
C THR A 27 14.30 7.91 -9.03
N ASP A 28 13.76 7.29 -7.99
CA ASP A 28 12.58 7.76 -7.28
C ASP A 28 12.64 7.29 -5.82
N LEU A 29 13.20 8.14 -4.95
CA LEU A 29 13.34 7.83 -3.53
C LEU A 29 11.97 7.63 -2.87
N GLN A 30 10.97 8.44 -3.26
CA GLN A 30 9.63 8.36 -2.69
C GLN A 30 8.97 7.04 -3.07
N GLY A 31 8.97 6.70 -4.36
CA GLY A 31 8.44 5.43 -4.85
C GLY A 31 9.19 4.22 -4.30
N PHE A 32 10.51 4.32 -4.10
CA PHE A 32 11.31 3.30 -3.43
C PHE A 32 10.87 3.08 -1.98
N MET A 33 10.74 4.16 -1.20
CA MET A 33 10.29 4.08 0.18
C MET A 33 8.88 3.49 0.27
N ASP A 34 7.97 3.89 -0.62
CA ASP A 34 6.62 3.33 -0.67
C ASP A 34 6.61 1.84 -1.04
N LYS A 35 7.42 1.42 -2.02
CA LYS A 35 7.57 0.01 -2.41
C LYS A 35 7.99 -0.89 -1.24
N TYR A 36 8.89 -0.40 -0.38
CA TYR A 36 9.36 -1.14 0.80
C TYR A 36 8.62 -0.76 2.09
N ARG A 37 7.53 0.00 2.01
CA ARG A 37 6.70 0.45 3.14
C ARG A 37 7.47 1.28 4.17
N ILE A 38 8.56 1.93 3.77
CA ILE A 38 9.33 2.81 4.64
C ILE A 38 8.59 4.15 4.77
N PRO A 39 8.36 4.67 5.99
CA PRO A 39 7.74 5.99 6.18
C PRO A 39 8.59 7.12 5.60
N VAL A 40 7.96 8.03 4.87
CA VAL A 40 8.60 9.25 4.31
C VAL A 40 8.92 10.20 5.45
N SER A 41 10.11 10.08 5.99
CA SER A 41 10.59 10.78 7.17
C SER A 41 12.12 10.83 7.13
N ASP A 42 12.71 11.69 7.96
CA ASP A 42 14.17 11.77 8.07
C ASP A 42 14.76 10.42 8.52
N ASP A 43 14.13 9.74 9.48
CA ASP A 43 14.55 8.42 9.96
C ASP A 43 14.41 7.35 8.88
N GLY A 44 13.31 7.34 8.13
CA GLY A 44 13.11 6.44 7.00
C GLY A 44 14.12 6.65 5.89
N GLY A 45 14.39 7.92 5.54
CA GLY A 45 15.40 8.29 4.54
C GLY A 45 16.81 7.89 4.98
N LYS A 46 17.13 8.08 6.27
CA LYS A 46 18.40 7.63 6.85
C LYS A 46 18.51 6.11 6.79
N TYR A 47 17.47 5.37 7.15
CA TYR A 47 17.47 3.90 7.14
C TYR A 47 17.72 3.32 5.74
N VAL A 48 17.12 3.91 4.70
CA VAL A 48 17.40 3.57 3.29
C VAL A 48 18.86 3.87 2.93
N THR A 49 19.36 5.04 3.35
CA THR A 49 20.75 5.45 3.09
C THR A 49 21.75 4.50 3.75
N ASP A 50 21.52 4.14 5.03
CA ASP A 50 22.33 3.19 5.80
C ASP A 50 22.35 1.82 5.11
N PHE A 51 21.19 1.32 4.65
CA PHE A 51 21.08 0.05 3.93
C PHE A 51 21.91 0.03 2.64
N ILE A 52 21.75 1.04 1.79
CA ILE A 52 22.50 1.16 0.53
C ILE A 52 24.01 1.30 0.80
N ALA A 53 24.39 2.04 1.85
CA ALA A 53 25.77 2.18 2.29
C ALA A 53 26.41 0.84 2.69
N VAL A 54 25.67 0.00 3.43
CA VAL A 54 26.13 -1.35 3.81
C VAL A 54 26.36 -2.23 2.58
N LEU A 55 25.40 -2.28 1.65
CA LEU A 55 25.56 -3.05 0.41
C LEU A 55 26.73 -2.54 -0.44
N GLY A 56 26.90 -1.22 -0.54
CA GLY A 56 28.02 -0.61 -1.25
C GLY A 56 29.38 -0.97 -0.64
N LYS A 57 29.44 -1.08 0.70
CA LYS A 57 30.64 -1.52 1.42
C LYS A 57 30.96 -2.99 1.13
N TYR A 58 29.97 -3.87 1.15
CA TYR A 58 30.15 -5.29 0.84
C TYR A 58 30.63 -5.50 -0.60
N SER A 59 30.01 -4.84 -1.58
CA SER A 59 30.46 -4.88 -2.98
C SER A 59 31.91 -4.39 -3.13
N SER A 60 32.23 -3.25 -2.51
CA SER A 60 33.58 -2.66 -2.57
C SER A 60 34.65 -3.55 -1.93
N ASN A 61 34.35 -4.15 -0.78
CA ASN A 61 35.28 -5.06 -0.11
C ASN A 61 35.51 -6.34 -0.91
N LEU A 62 34.44 -6.94 -1.48
CA LEU A 62 34.57 -8.08 -2.38
C LEU A 62 35.47 -7.78 -3.57
N LYS A 63 35.30 -6.60 -4.20
CA LYS A 63 36.17 -6.16 -5.30
C LYS A 63 37.65 -6.15 -4.90
N LEU A 64 37.96 -5.60 -3.73
CA LEU A 64 39.34 -5.57 -3.20
C LEU A 64 39.92 -6.96 -2.92
N ILE A 65 39.08 -7.91 -2.49
CA ILE A 65 39.51 -9.31 -2.30
C ILE A 65 39.93 -9.93 -3.63
N GLY A 66 39.19 -9.68 -4.71
CA GLY A 66 39.58 -10.11 -6.06
C GLY A 66 40.95 -9.59 -6.52
N ASP A 67 41.38 -8.45 -5.98
CA ASP A 67 42.67 -7.81 -6.30
C ASP A 67 43.83 -8.27 -5.37
N THR A 68 43.55 -9.09 -4.34
CA THR A 68 44.55 -9.46 -3.32
C THR A 68 45.22 -10.81 -3.63
N ILE A 69 46.56 -10.85 -3.64
CA ILE A 69 47.36 -12.08 -3.82
C ILE A 69 47.91 -12.54 -2.46
N GLY A 70 47.70 -13.81 -2.08
CA GLY A 70 48.45 -14.47 -1.00
C GLY A 70 47.70 -14.93 0.26
N ILE A 71 46.36 -14.97 0.24
CA ILE A 71 45.54 -15.52 1.34
C ILE A 71 45.35 -17.04 1.13
N ASP A 72 45.16 -17.80 2.22
CA ASP A 72 44.82 -19.23 2.14
C ASP A 72 43.53 -19.45 1.35
N ALA A 73 43.51 -20.49 0.51
CA ALA A 73 42.41 -20.77 -0.40
C ALA A 73 41.08 -21.05 0.33
N ASN A 74 41.11 -21.69 1.51
CA ASN A 74 39.89 -21.97 2.27
C ASN A 74 39.41 -20.74 3.04
N GLU A 75 40.34 -19.94 3.56
CA GLU A 75 40.02 -18.66 4.21
C GLU A 75 39.35 -17.69 3.23
N MET A 76 39.79 -17.66 1.96
CA MET A 76 39.11 -16.92 0.90
C MET A 76 37.71 -17.48 0.59
N ASP A 77 37.53 -18.79 0.57
CA ASP A 77 36.23 -19.40 0.30
C ASP A 77 35.20 -19.04 1.37
N ASP A 78 35.59 -19.09 2.65
CA ASP A 78 34.71 -18.72 3.77
C ASP A 78 34.35 -17.23 3.74
N VAL A 79 35.32 -16.35 3.43
CA VAL A 79 35.08 -14.90 3.29
C VAL A 79 34.18 -14.58 2.10
N ILE A 80 34.38 -15.23 0.95
CA ILE A 80 33.53 -15.03 -0.24
C ILE A 80 32.10 -15.49 0.09
N ALA A 81 31.94 -16.67 0.70
CA ALA A 81 30.63 -17.17 1.08
C ALA A 81 29.91 -16.26 2.09
N SER A 82 30.65 -15.68 3.05
CA SER A 82 30.05 -14.83 4.09
C SER A 82 29.37 -13.60 3.51
N TYR A 83 29.95 -12.94 2.49
CA TYR A 83 29.35 -11.73 1.91
C TYR A 83 27.96 -11.94 1.30
N LYS A 84 27.70 -13.13 0.74
CA LYS A 84 26.37 -13.49 0.26
C LYS A 84 25.40 -13.58 1.45
N THR A 85 25.78 -14.30 2.49
CA THR A 85 24.98 -14.45 3.72
C THR A 85 24.74 -13.11 4.41
N ASP A 86 25.75 -12.26 4.52
CA ASP A 86 25.67 -10.95 5.14
C ASP A 86 24.72 -10.03 4.35
N THR A 87 24.82 -10.07 3.01
CA THR A 87 23.93 -9.34 2.10
C THR A 87 22.48 -9.79 2.25
N ASP A 88 22.23 -11.10 2.28
CA ASP A 88 20.88 -11.66 2.45
C ASP A 88 20.30 -11.32 3.84
N THR A 89 21.13 -11.30 4.88
CA THR A 89 20.74 -10.95 6.25
C THR A 89 20.33 -9.48 6.33
N VAL A 90 21.18 -8.59 5.85
CA VAL A 90 20.91 -7.14 5.82
C VAL A 90 19.68 -6.82 4.95
N GLU A 91 19.53 -7.47 3.81
CA GLU A 91 18.33 -7.33 2.96
C GLU A 91 17.05 -7.81 3.68
N SER A 92 17.12 -8.92 4.41
CA SER A 92 16.01 -9.43 5.20
C SER A 92 15.60 -8.43 6.29
N HIS A 93 16.56 -7.88 7.03
CA HIS A 93 16.29 -6.90 8.09
C HIS A 93 15.70 -5.61 7.48
N PHE A 94 16.29 -5.12 6.38
CA PHE A 94 15.78 -3.99 5.62
C PHE A 94 14.29 -4.15 5.27
N LYS A 95 13.92 -5.28 4.67
CA LYS A 95 12.53 -5.58 4.25
C LYS A 95 11.53 -5.73 5.40
N LYS A 96 12.02 -5.89 6.63
CA LYS A 96 11.20 -5.97 7.85
C LYS A 96 11.24 -4.69 8.69
N GLY A 97 12.06 -3.70 8.32
CA GLY A 97 12.28 -2.49 9.12
C GLY A 97 13.08 -2.74 10.41
N GLU A 98 13.72 -3.91 10.54
CA GLU A 98 14.52 -4.30 11.70
C GLU A 98 15.90 -3.63 11.69
N PRO A 99 16.60 -3.48 12.83
CA PRO A 99 17.98 -3.01 12.81
C PRO A 99 18.83 -3.77 11.81
N LEU A 100 19.65 -3.09 11.00
CA LEU A 100 20.53 -3.74 10.04
C LEU A 100 21.61 -4.60 10.72
N GLU A 101 21.83 -4.40 12.02
CA GLU A 101 22.78 -5.12 12.88
C GLU A 101 24.24 -5.08 12.40
N VAL A 102 24.58 -4.06 11.61
CA VAL A 102 25.91 -3.87 11.02
C VAL A 102 26.41 -2.46 11.34
N GLN A 103 27.66 -2.37 11.80
CA GLN A 103 28.35 -1.11 11.98
C GLN A 103 29.50 -1.01 10.97
N ILE A 104 29.45 -0.01 10.09
CA ILE A 104 30.51 0.24 9.12
C ILE A 104 30.86 1.72 9.06
N THR A 105 32.10 1.99 8.67
CA THR A 105 32.55 3.33 8.31
C THR A 105 32.95 3.35 6.84
N LEU A 106 32.30 4.21 6.08
CA LEU A 106 32.64 4.57 4.71
C LEU A 106 33.55 5.79 4.72
N LYS A 107 34.52 5.83 3.81
CA LYS A 107 35.35 7.02 3.57
C LYS A 107 35.07 7.53 2.16
N GLY A 108 34.58 8.76 2.07
CA GLY A 108 34.34 9.47 0.82
C GLY A 108 35.65 9.85 0.12
N THR A 109 35.55 10.15 -1.17
CA THR A 109 36.69 10.56 -2.00
C THR A 109 37.30 11.89 -1.57
N ASN A 110 36.53 12.73 -0.90
CA ASN A 110 36.94 14.00 -0.29
C ASN A 110 37.58 13.83 1.10
N GLY A 111 37.65 12.60 1.62
CA GLY A 111 38.23 12.30 2.94
C GLY A 111 37.22 12.27 4.08
N ASP A 112 35.98 12.68 3.85
CA ASP A 112 34.91 12.64 4.85
C ASP A 112 34.54 11.20 5.20
N THR A 113 34.07 10.98 6.43
CA THR A 113 33.64 9.66 6.87
C THR A 113 32.14 9.64 7.13
N TYR A 114 31.48 8.59 6.65
CA TYR A 114 30.10 8.29 6.96
C TYR A 114 30.04 6.99 7.77
N THR A 115 29.41 7.03 8.94
CA THR A 115 29.27 5.85 9.79
C THR A 115 27.81 5.40 9.77
N VAL A 116 27.61 4.13 9.41
CA VAL A 116 26.33 3.46 9.59
C VAL A 116 26.30 2.90 11.00
N ASP A 117 25.32 3.37 11.76
CA ASP A 117 24.90 2.75 13.02
C ASP A 117 23.69 1.88 12.72
N GLY A 118 23.93 0.59 12.44
CA GLY A 118 22.89 -0.37 12.06
C GLY A 118 21.94 -0.76 13.18
N GLN A 119 21.90 -0.01 14.29
CA GLN A 119 20.93 -0.20 15.37
C GLN A 119 19.60 0.51 15.11
N ASN A 120 19.54 1.41 14.12
CA ASN A 120 18.30 2.09 13.75
C ASN A 120 17.31 1.11 13.10
N SER A 121 16.05 1.18 13.52
CA SER A 121 14.91 0.46 12.95
C SER A 121 13.84 1.45 12.52
N VAL A 122 12.92 1.01 11.67
CA VAL A 122 11.77 1.81 11.23
C VAL A 122 10.51 0.97 11.31
N GLU A 123 9.43 1.57 11.79
CA GLU A 123 8.12 0.93 11.73
C GLU A 123 7.61 0.99 10.29
N LEU A 124 7.50 -0.17 9.64
CA LEU A 124 6.97 -0.23 8.28
C LEU A 124 5.50 0.19 8.26
N LYS A 125 5.10 0.89 7.20
CA LYS A 125 3.68 1.14 6.91
C LYS A 125 2.94 -0.21 6.90
N PRO A 126 1.80 -0.31 7.59
CA PRO A 126 1.03 -1.55 7.69
C PRO A 126 0.53 -2.00 6.32
N LEU A 127 0.31 -3.31 6.14
CA LEU A 127 -0.40 -3.80 4.96
C LEU A 127 -1.90 -3.52 5.11
N TRP A 128 -2.61 -3.43 3.99
CA TRP A 128 -4.06 -3.33 4.02
C TRP A 128 -4.71 -4.47 4.83
N ALA A 129 -4.19 -5.70 4.69
CA ALA A 129 -4.62 -6.86 5.47
C ALA A 129 -4.48 -6.69 7.00
N ASP A 130 -3.55 -5.84 7.47
CA ASP A 130 -3.37 -5.53 8.90
C ASP A 130 -4.34 -4.43 9.38
N LEU A 131 -4.83 -3.59 8.46
CA LEU A 131 -5.70 -2.45 8.74
C LEU A 131 -7.18 -2.83 8.69
N GLU A 132 -7.55 -3.68 7.74
CA GLU A 132 -8.93 -4.07 7.49
C GLU A 132 -9.66 -4.61 8.74
N PRO A 133 -9.09 -5.53 9.54
CA PRO A 133 -9.75 -5.98 10.78
C PRO A 133 -9.94 -4.86 11.81
N LYS A 134 -9.04 -3.86 11.84
CA LYS A 134 -9.14 -2.71 12.74
C LYS A 134 -10.31 -1.80 12.34
N ILE A 135 -10.48 -1.56 11.04
CA ILE A 135 -11.60 -0.79 10.48
C ILE A 135 -12.93 -1.52 10.73
N ALA A 136 -12.95 -2.85 10.50
CA ALA A 136 -14.11 -3.70 10.72
C ALA A 136 -14.61 -3.69 12.17
N ALA A 137 -13.68 -3.71 13.13
CA ALA A 137 -14.00 -3.70 14.56
C ALA A 137 -14.33 -2.30 15.11
N ALA A 138 -14.11 -1.24 14.33
CA ALA A 138 -14.29 0.13 14.79
C ALA A 138 -15.77 0.47 15.02
N ALA A 139 -16.06 1.17 16.12
CA ALA A 139 -17.40 1.68 16.37
C ALA A 139 -17.78 2.76 15.34
N ASN A 140 -19.08 2.93 15.06
CA ASN A 140 -19.55 3.99 14.14
C ASN A 140 -19.47 5.39 14.76
N ASN A 141 -19.36 5.48 16.09
CA ASN A 141 -19.39 6.71 16.89
C ASN A 141 -18.07 6.93 17.66
N MET A 142 -16.92 6.83 16.98
CA MET A 142 -15.61 7.02 17.60
C MET A 142 -15.31 8.47 18.04
N GLY A 143 -16.04 9.44 17.48
CA GLY A 143 -15.86 10.87 17.75
C GLY A 143 -17.05 11.50 18.47
N ALA A 144 -16.94 12.78 18.82
CA ALA A 144 -18.02 13.55 19.45
C ALA A 144 -19.20 13.83 18.50
N ASN A 145 -19.00 13.66 17.20
CA ASN A 145 -20.00 13.79 16.15
C ASN A 145 -19.65 12.90 14.95
N TYR A 146 -20.52 12.85 13.93
CA TYR A 146 -20.30 11.98 12.76
C TYR A 146 -19.10 12.40 11.91
N LYS A 147 -18.81 13.70 11.83
CA LYS A 147 -17.65 14.23 11.11
C LYS A 147 -16.34 13.70 11.73
N GLU A 148 -16.22 13.78 13.04
CA GLU A 148 -15.06 13.25 13.78
C GLU A 148 -15.01 11.72 13.76
N SER A 149 -16.16 11.05 13.77
CA SER A 149 -16.20 9.58 13.67
C SER A 149 -15.74 9.11 12.29
N ALA A 150 -16.20 9.76 11.21
CA ALA A 150 -15.73 9.55 9.84
C ALA A 150 -14.21 9.76 9.72
N GLN A 151 -13.68 10.84 10.28
CA GLN A 151 -12.24 11.11 10.34
C GLN A 151 -11.48 9.93 10.99
N LYS A 152 -11.89 9.50 12.18
CA LYS A 152 -11.21 8.43 12.92
C LYS A 152 -11.24 7.09 12.19
N ILE A 153 -12.33 6.78 11.49
CA ILE A 153 -12.42 5.56 10.67
C ILE A 153 -11.41 5.61 9.50
N VAL A 154 -11.28 6.76 8.83
CA VAL A 154 -10.28 6.95 7.75
C VAL A 154 -8.85 6.86 8.30
N GLU A 155 -8.59 7.42 9.48
CA GLU A 155 -7.28 7.35 10.14
C GLU A 155 -6.87 5.91 10.50
N LEU A 156 -7.82 5.03 10.85
CA LEU A 156 -7.54 3.61 11.05
C LEU A 156 -7.01 2.93 9.78
N ALA A 157 -7.37 3.45 8.61
CA ALA A 157 -6.85 3.00 7.33
C ALA A 157 -5.48 3.64 6.96
N GLY A 158 -4.93 4.51 7.82
CA GLY A 158 -3.72 5.27 7.49
C GLY A 158 -3.94 6.32 6.40
N LEU A 159 -5.20 6.65 6.10
CA LEU A 159 -5.59 7.63 5.09
C LEU A 159 -5.91 8.98 5.73
N GLN A 160 -6.09 9.99 4.89
CA GLN A 160 -6.55 11.32 5.27
C GLN A 160 -7.94 11.58 4.70
N ILE A 161 -8.71 12.43 5.37
CA ILE A 161 -9.93 12.98 4.81
C ILE A 161 -9.70 14.41 4.35
N ASN A 162 -10.24 14.75 3.19
CA ASN A 162 -10.34 16.13 2.74
C ASN A 162 -11.82 16.54 2.81
N TRP A 163 -12.09 17.56 3.63
CA TRP A 163 -13.43 18.10 3.82
C TRP A 163 -13.84 19.11 2.73
N ASP A 164 -12.92 19.51 1.86
CA ASP A 164 -13.27 20.17 0.61
C ASP A 164 -13.64 19.11 -0.44
N PHE A 165 -14.91 18.72 -0.44
CA PHE A 165 -15.47 17.74 -1.35
C PHE A 165 -15.18 18.05 -2.83
N LYS A 166 -15.05 19.32 -3.21
CA LYS A 166 -14.81 19.70 -4.61
C LYS A 166 -13.33 19.68 -4.98
N ALA A 167 -12.43 19.70 -4.00
CA ALA A 167 -10.99 19.70 -4.26
C ALA A 167 -10.51 18.48 -5.03
N GLY A 168 -11.13 17.31 -4.88
CA GLY A 168 -10.69 16.12 -5.63
C GLY A 168 -11.25 16.06 -7.06
N MET A 169 -12.27 16.84 -7.39
CA MET A 169 -12.85 16.87 -8.74
C MET A 169 -11.89 17.42 -9.79
N GLN A 170 -10.83 18.11 -9.37
CA GLN A 170 -9.74 18.53 -10.26
C GLN A 170 -8.85 17.35 -10.73
N TYR A 171 -8.89 16.22 -10.01
CA TYR A 171 -8.08 15.03 -10.28
C TYR A 171 -8.92 13.85 -10.79
N CYS A 172 -10.10 13.66 -10.21
CA CYS A 172 -11.02 12.57 -10.54
C CYS A 172 -12.39 13.14 -10.93
N THR A 173 -12.83 12.84 -12.15
CA THR A 173 -14.21 13.13 -12.58
C THR A 173 -15.16 12.11 -11.96
N LYS A 174 -16.38 12.53 -11.62
CA LYS A 174 -17.43 11.59 -11.22
C LYS A 174 -17.64 10.56 -12.32
N SER A 175 -17.80 9.30 -11.94
CA SER A 175 -18.09 8.22 -12.88
C SER A 175 -19.41 8.53 -13.60
N SER A 176 -19.36 8.62 -14.93
CA SER A 176 -20.55 8.72 -15.78
C SER A 176 -20.76 7.42 -16.53
N SER A 177 -21.95 6.83 -16.37
CA SER A 177 -22.37 5.71 -17.19
C SER A 177 -23.20 6.21 -18.37
N ASN A 178 -23.03 5.57 -19.53
CA ASN A 178 -23.96 5.72 -20.64
C ASN A 178 -25.23 4.88 -20.45
N ASN A 179 -25.30 4.09 -19.37
CA ASN A 179 -26.51 3.36 -18.99
C ASN A 179 -27.48 4.33 -18.27
N PRO A 180 -28.72 4.52 -18.78
CA PRO A 180 -29.71 5.41 -18.18
C PRO A 180 -30.07 5.03 -16.74
N ASP A 181 -29.84 3.78 -16.33
CA ASP A 181 -30.10 3.26 -14.98
C ASP A 181 -28.87 3.32 -14.06
N MET A 182 -27.76 3.89 -14.54
CA MET A 182 -26.52 4.05 -13.78
C MET A 182 -26.01 5.49 -13.79
N GLN A 183 -26.89 6.43 -13.46
CA GLN A 183 -26.56 7.85 -13.51
C GLN A 183 -25.56 8.21 -12.41
N THR A 184 -24.78 9.26 -12.67
CA THR A 184 -23.90 9.88 -11.68
C THR A 184 -24.73 10.50 -10.56
N LEU A 185 -24.35 10.24 -9.30
CA LEU A 185 -24.98 10.88 -8.14
C LEU A 185 -24.76 12.41 -8.15
N GLU A 186 -25.79 13.17 -7.78
CA GLU A 186 -25.65 14.59 -7.49
C GLU A 186 -24.81 14.83 -6.23
N ASP A 187 -24.26 16.04 -6.06
CA ASP A 187 -23.47 16.38 -4.86
C ASP A 187 -24.26 16.11 -3.58
N LYS A 188 -25.55 16.49 -3.54
CA LYS A 188 -26.44 16.29 -2.38
C LYS A 188 -26.69 14.81 -2.05
N GLU A 189 -26.34 13.88 -2.93
CA GLU A 189 -26.53 12.43 -2.78
C GLU A 189 -25.20 11.70 -2.52
N THR A 190 -24.08 12.41 -2.70
CA THR A 190 -22.73 11.85 -2.58
C THR A 190 -22.16 12.17 -1.21
N PHE A 191 -22.07 11.17 -0.33
CA PHE A 191 -21.51 11.34 1.03
C PHE A 191 -19.99 11.51 1.03
N ALA A 192 -19.29 10.80 0.14
CA ALA A 192 -17.85 10.90 -0.04
C ALA A 192 -17.46 10.31 -1.41
N TYR A 193 -16.19 10.44 -1.80
CA TYR A 193 -15.62 9.61 -2.86
C TYR A 193 -14.12 9.34 -2.64
N TYR A 194 -13.69 8.19 -3.12
CA TYR A 194 -12.30 7.80 -3.31
C TYR A 194 -11.78 8.18 -4.71
N CYS A 195 -10.51 8.58 -4.82
CA CYS A 195 -9.85 8.90 -6.09
C CYS A 195 -8.53 8.12 -6.22
N PRO A 196 -8.38 7.25 -7.25
CA PRO A 196 -7.15 6.49 -7.45
C PRO A 196 -5.88 7.34 -7.66
N VAL A 197 -6.02 8.59 -8.13
CA VAL A 197 -4.91 9.53 -8.35
C VAL A 197 -4.42 10.15 -7.04
N THR A 198 -5.27 10.21 -6.02
CA THR A 198 -4.92 10.64 -4.66
C THR A 198 -5.26 9.51 -3.67
N PRO A 199 -4.59 8.34 -3.80
CA PRO A 199 -5.05 7.09 -3.19
C PRO A 199 -5.01 7.09 -1.65
N ASN A 200 -4.39 8.09 -1.03
CA ASN A 200 -4.29 8.27 0.41
C ASN A 200 -5.33 9.27 0.98
N VAL A 201 -6.27 9.74 0.15
CA VAL A 201 -7.25 10.78 0.52
C VAL A 201 -8.68 10.33 0.19
N ILE A 202 -9.59 10.50 1.16
CA ILE A 202 -11.04 10.39 0.96
C ILE A 202 -11.63 11.80 0.96
N TYR A 203 -12.43 12.16 -0.05
CA TYR A 203 -13.09 13.46 -0.12
C TYR A 203 -14.51 13.32 0.43
N ALA A 204 -14.78 13.94 1.58
CA ALA A 204 -16.06 13.77 2.27
C ALA A 204 -16.94 15.02 2.17
N ASN A 205 -18.25 14.79 2.10
CA ASN A 205 -19.26 15.81 1.88
C ASN A 205 -20.25 15.88 3.05
N THR A 206 -20.03 16.83 3.96
CA THR A 206 -20.95 17.05 5.08
C THR A 206 -22.30 17.64 4.66
N ASP A 207 -22.43 18.10 3.41
CA ASP A 207 -23.65 18.71 2.87
C ASP A 207 -24.55 17.67 2.17
N ALA A 208 -24.17 16.39 2.17
CA ALA A 208 -24.99 15.30 1.63
C ALA A 208 -26.26 15.10 2.48
N ASN A 209 -27.38 14.82 1.81
CA ASN A 209 -28.66 14.55 2.46
C ASN A 209 -28.56 13.30 3.35
N GLY A 210 -28.81 13.48 4.65
CA GLY A 210 -28.74 12.38 5.64
C GLY A 210 -27.36 12.18 6.28
N TRP A 211 -26.41 13.10 6.07
CA TRP A 211 -25.12 13.11 6.79
C TRP A 211 -25.28 13.15 8.32
N ASP A 212 -26.36 13.73 8.81
CA ASP A 212 -26.69 13.85 10.24
C ASP A 212 -27.37 12.61 10.83
N THR A 213 -27.29 11.46 10.15
CA THR A 213 -27.80 10.19 10.66
C THR A 213 -26.67 9.30 11.19
N ASP A 214 -26.93 8.60 12.31
CA ASP A 214 -25.91 7.89 13.12
C ASP A 214 -24.98 6.95 12.33
N TYR A 215 -25.49 6.31 11.29
CA TYR A 215 -24.78 5.26 10.56
C TYR A 215 -24.35 5.66 9.15
N ALA A 216 -24.95 6.70 8.57
CA ALA A 216 -24.71 7.02 7.17
C ALA A 216 -23.28 7.43 6.88
N PRO A 217 -22.66 8.39 7.61
CA PRO A 217 -21.27 8.77 7.32
C PRO A 217 -20.30 7.61 7.54
N ALA A 218 -20.50 6.82 8.60
CA ALA A 218 -19.62 5.69 8.91
C ALA A 218 -19.73 4.57 7.85
N ALA A 219 -20.92 4.30 7.33
CA ALA A 219 -21.13 3.33 6.25
C ALA A 219 -20.60 3.83 4.91
N ALA A 220 -20.83 5.11 4.58
CA ALA A 220 -20.32 5.74 3.37
C ALA A 220 -18.79 5.79 3.36
N ILE A 221 -18.14 6.15 4.47
CA ILE A 221 -16.69 6.14 4.57
C ILE A 221 -16.12 4.73 4.35
N ARG A 222 -16.76 3.70 4.91
CA ARG A 222 -16.33 2.31 4.67
C ARG A 222 -16.54 1.85 3.24
N HIS A 223 -17.56 2.36 2.56
CA HIS A 223 -17.69 2.17 1.11
C HIS A 223 -16.47 2.77 0.37
N GLU A 224 -16.07 4.00 0.68
CA GLU A 224 -14.89 4.59 0.03
C GLU A 224 -13.57 3.89 0.38
N LEU A 225 -13.45 3.40 1.62
CA LEU A 225 -12.33 2.56 2.02
C LEU A 225 -12.34 1.20 1.30
N ALA A 226 -13.50 0.67 0.91
CA ALA A 226 -13.57 -0.52 0.06
C ALA A 226 -13.07 -0.23 -1.37
N HIS A 227 -13.35 0.96 -1.94
CA HIS A 227 -12.71 1.35 -3.21
C HIS A 227 -11.19 1.37 -3.08
N HIS A 228 -10.66 1.95 -1.99
CA HIS A 228 -9.23 1.91 -1.69
C HIS A 228 -8.71 0.47 -1.58
N ALA A 229 -9.40 -0.40 -0.83
CA ALA A 229 -9.02 -1.81 -0.68
C ALA A 229 -8.89 -2.52 -2.03
N ILE A 230 -9.91 -2.39 -2.88
CA ILE A 230 -9.94 -2.98 -4.22
C ILE A 230 -8.78 -2.46 -5.06
N HIS A 231 -8.49 -1.15 -5.00
CA HIS A 231 -7.35 -0.56 -5.68
C HIS A 231 -6.02 -1.15 -5.17
N MET A 232 -5.85 -1.31 -3.86
CA MET A 232 -4.62 -1.86 -3.29
C MET A 232 -4.39 -3.33 -3.67
N TYR A 233 -5.45 -4.14 -3.75
CA TYR A 233 -5.33 -5.54 -4.17
C TYR A 233 -5.14 -5.70 -5.68
N CYS A 234 -5.85 -4.90 -6.48
CA CYS A 234 -5.99 -5.14 -7.92
C CYS A 234 -5.30 -4.12 -8.82
N GLY A 235 -4.69 -3.06 -8.26
CA GLY A 235 -4.08 -1.98 -9.05
C GLY A 235 -5.10 -1.10 -9.79
N THR A 236 -6.40 -1.32 -9.58
CA THR A 236 -7.51 -0.51 -10.11
C THR A 236 -8.76 -0.69 -9.25
N ILE A 237 -9.67 0.29 -9.25
CA ILE A 237 -10.99 0.19 -8.61
C ILE A 237 -12.02 -0.58 -9.45
N GLN A 238 -11.72 -0.84 -10.73
CA GLN A 238 -12.61 -1.56 -11.65
C GLN A 238 -11.90 -2.78 -12.26
N PRO A 239 -11.47 -3.77 -11.45
CA PRO A 239 -10.82 -4.96 -11.96
C PRO A 239 -11.78 -5.86 -12.75
N PRO A 240 -11.31 -6.69 -13.71
CA PRO A 240 -12.17 -7.54 -14.54
C PRO A 240 -13.20 -8.39 -13.78
N VAL A 241 -12.87 -8.84 -12.56
CA VAL A 241 -13.75 -9.59 -11.65
C VAL A 241 -15.09 -8.91 -11.34
N VAL A 242 -15.19 -7.58 -11.46
CA VAL A 242 -16.42 -6.81 -11.15
C VAL A 242 -17.40 -6.71 -12.32
N VAL A 243 -17.06 -7.27 -13.49
CA VAL A 243 -17.90 -7.21 -14.69
C VAL A 243 -18.79 -8.44 -14.76
N GLN A 244 -20.12 -8.22 -14.84
CA GLN A 244 -21.12 -9.25 -15.03
C GLN A 244 -21.84 -9.01 -16.35
N ASP A 245 -21.82 -9.98 -17.27
CA ASP A 245 -22.54 -9.90 -18.55
C ASP A 245 -22.24 -8.62 -19.36
N GLY A 246 -20.99 -8.15 -19.29
CA GLY A 246 -20.54 -6.90 -19.95
C GLY A 246 -20.94 -5.62 -19.22
N VAL A 247 -21.58 -5.71 -18.05
CA VAL A 247 -21.96 -4.59 -17.20
C VAL A 247 -20.97 -4.46 -16.05
N ASN A 248 -20.42 -3.25 -15.86
CA ASN A 248 -19.55 -2.96 -14.73
C ASN A 248 -20.36 -2.83 -13.43
N ARG A 249 -20.11 -3.71 -12.45
CA ARG A 249 -20.83 -3.77 -11.17
C ARG A 249 -19.99 -3.25 -10.00
N PHE A 250 -18.92 -2.48 -10.25
CA PHE A 250 -17.93 -2.14 -9.22
C PHE A 250 -18.54 -1.48 -7.97
N GLU A 251 -19.50 -0.55 -8.09
CA GLU A 251 -20.13 0.09 -6.92
C GLU A 251 -20.88 -0.91 -6.01
N GLY A 252 -21.60 -1.87 -6.60
CA GLY A 252 -22.25 -2.95 -5.87
C GLY A 252 -21.24 -3.92 -5.24
N VAL A 253 -20.12 -4.19 -5.92
CA VAL A 253 -18.99 -4.96 -5.35
C VAL A 253 -18.38 -4.23 -4.17
N THR A 254 -18.16 -2.92 -4.28
CA THR A 254 -17.65 -2.06 -3.21
C THR A 254 -18.58 -2.07 -2.00
N ASN A 255 -19.89 -1.95 -2.20
CA ASN A 255 -20.88 -2.11 -1.12
C ASN A 255 -20.77 -3.49 -0.44
N SER A 256 -20.65 -4.56 -1.24
CA SER A 256 -20.52 -5.93 -0.73
C SER A 256 -19.24 -6.10 0.10
N TYR A 257 -18.13 -5.54 -0.38
CA TYR A 257 -16.83 -5.55 0.31
C TYR A 257 -16.89 -4.77 1.62
N ALA A 258 -17.46 -3.57 1.61
CA ALA A 258 -17.59 -2.73 2.80
C ALA A 258 -18.38 -3.42 3.92
N ILE A 259 -19.47 -4.13 3.57
CA ILE A 259 -20.26 -4.91 4.53
C ILE A 259 -19.46 -6.12 5.04
N LYS A 260 -18.89 -6.93 4.14
CA LYS A 260 -18.26 -8.21 4.49
C LYS A 260 -16.98 -8.03 5.29
N TYR A 261 -16.19 -7.01 4.96
CA TYR A 261 -14.78 -6.91 5.39
C TYR A 261 -14.44 -5.63 6.15
N LEU A 262 -15.24 -4.57 6.03
CA LEU A 262 -14.96 -3.29 6.70
C LEU A 262 -15.95 -2.93 7.80
N GLY A 263 -16.94 -3.78 8.08
CA GLY A 263 -17.91 -3.57 9.16
C GLY A 263 -18.91 -2.45 8.86
N ALA A 264 -19.20 -2.17 7.59
CA ALA A 264 -20.22 -1.21 7.23
C ALA A 264 -21.62 -1.71 7.63
N ASP A 265 -22.51 -0.80 8.01
CA ASP A 265 -23.87 -1.16 8.41
C ASP A 265 -24.65 -1.73 7.22
N ALA A 266 -24.94 -3.03 7.28
CA ALA A 266 -25.57 -3.75 6.18
C ALA A 266 -27.00 -3.30 5.90
N ASN A 267 -27.76 -2.91 6.94
CA ASN A 267 -29.13 -2.46 6.77
C ASN A 267 -29.16 -1.12 6.05
N TRP A 268 -28.30 -0.20 6.49
CA TRP A 268 -28.17 1.12 5.91
C TRP A 268 -27.70 1.05 4.47
N LEU A 269 -26.61 0.33 4.15
CA LEU A 269 -26.12 0.24 2.77
C LEU A 269 -27.13 -0.41 1.83
N LYS A 270 -27.83 -1.46 2.27
CA LYS A 270 -28.88 -2.11 1.47
C LYS A 270 -30.04 -1.16 1.23
N GLN A 271 -30.52 -0.46 2.26
CA GLN A 271 -31.60 0.50 2.14
C GLN A 271 -31.22 1.68 1.24
N SER A 272 -30.01 2.20 1.42
CA SER A 272 -29.45 3.29 0.61
C SER A 272 -29.35 2.90 -0.86
N ALA A 273 -28.80 1.71 -1.17
CA ALA A 273 -28.72 1.20 -2.53
C ALA A 273 -30.11 0.98 -3.17
N GLN A 274 -31.09 0.48 -2.40
CA GLN A 274 -32.47 0.33 -2.88
C GLN A 274 -33.14 1.67 -3.16
N TYR A 275 -32.92 2.68 -2.32
CA TYR A 275 -33.41 4.03 -2.54
C TYR A 275 -32.73 4.68 -3.76
N ALA A 276 -31.41 4.51 -3.91
CA ALA A 276 -30.65 5.01 -5.05
C ALA A 276 -31.14 4.38 -6.37
N ALA A 277 -31.46 3.08 -6.37
CA ALA A 277 -32.04 2.40 -7.53
C ALA A 277 -33.39 2.98 -7.98
N GLN A 278 -34.23 3.48 -7.05
CA GLN A 278 -35.48 4.17 -7.39
C GLN A 278 -35.23 5.51 -8.13
N ASN A 279 -34.00 6.01 -8.11
CA ASN A 279 -33.56 7.24 -8.75
C ASN A 279 -32.52 6.98 -9.86
N HIS A 280 -32.56 5.80 -10.49
CA HIS A 280 -31.66 5.43 -11.61
C HIS A 280 -30.17 5.30 -11.22
N HIS A 281 -29.90 4.82 -10.01
CA HIS A 281 -28.55 4.47 -9.54
C HIS A 281 -28.43 2.99 -9.19
N GLU A 282 -28.84 2.11 -10.11
CA GLU A 282 -28.87 0.65 -9.89
C GLU A 282 -27.47 0.04 -9.73
N GLN A 283 -26.41 0.76 -10.10
CA GLN A 283 -25.02 0.30 -9.95
C GLN A 283 -24.64 -0.03 -8.51
N TYR A 284 -25.30 0.57 -7.52
CA TYR A 284 -25.05 0.34 -6.09
C TYR A 284 -25.72 -0.93 -5.55
N LEU A 285 -26.60 -1.58 -6.32
CA LEU A 285 -27.30 -2.78 -5.87
C LEU A 285 -26.34 -3.96 -5.70
N MET A 286 -26.44 -4.60 -4.53
CA MET A 286 -25.73 -5.83 -4.19
C MET A 286 -26.56 -7.07 -4.51
N ASN A 287 -25.89 -8.13 -4.95
CA ASN A 287 -26.46 -9.45 -5.20
C ASN A 287 -25.40 -10.55 -5.01
N ASP A 288 -25.77 -11.81 -5.25
CA ASP A 288 -24.85 -12.96 -5.14
C ASP A 288 -23.59 -12.81 -6.00
N PHE A 289 -23.67 -12.13 -7.15
CA PHE A 289 -22.49 -11.87 -7.97
C PHE A 289 -21.56 -10.87 -7.29
N THR A 290 -22.07 -9.72 -6.83
CA THR A 290 -21.23 -8.70 -6.21
C THR A 290 -20.59 -9.20 -4.92
N ASP A 291 -21.30 -10.05 -4.16
CA ASP A 291 -20.78 -10.73 -2.99
C ASP A 291 -19.60 -11.66 -3.31
N LYS A 292 -19.73 -12.49 -4.35
CA LYS A 292 -18.65 -13.39 -4.80
C LYS A 292 -17.44 -12.63 -5.36
N ALA A 293 -17.68 -11.54 -6.09
CA ALA A 293 -16.62 -10.68 -6.59
C ALA A 293 -15.85 -9.99 -5.45
N ALA A 294 -16.55 -9.51 -4.41
CA ALA A 294 -15.88 -8.97 -3.23
C ALA A 294 -15.02 -10.03 -2.52
N GLU A 295 -15.51 -11.26 -2.40
CA GLU A 295 -14.76 -12.38 -1.83
C GLU A 295 -13.53 -12.77 -2.66
N ALA A 296 -13.64 -12.74 -3.99
CA ALA A 296 -12.52 -12.98 -4.90
C ALA A 296 -11.44 -11.91 -4.74
N ILE A 297 -11.83 -10.62 -4.76
CA ILE A 297 -10.89 -9.51 -4.56
C ILE A 297 -10.19 -9.60 -3.21
N HIS A 298 -10.91 -9.95 -2.14
CA HIS A 298 -10.31 -10.13 -0.81
C HIS A 298 -9.26 -11.25 -0.77
N ARG A 299 -9.34 -12.26 -1.66
CA ARG A 299 -8.30 -13.27 -1.87
C ARG A 299 -7.18 -12.86 -2.82
N GLY A 300 -7.23 -11.64 -3.37
CA GLY A 300 -6.32 -11.15 -4.41
C GLY A 300 -6.65 -11.65 -5.81
N GLU A 301 -7.84 -12.20 -6.03
CA GLU A 301 -8.31 -12.67 -7.33
C GLU A 301 -9.04 -11.54 -8.06
N CYS A 302 -8.31 -10.85 -8.96
CA CYS A 302 -8.80 -9.65 -9.65
C CYS A 302 -9.30 -9.92 -11.09
N GLU A 303 -9.14 -11.15 -11.58
CA GLU A 303 -9.56 -11.56 -12.92
C GLU A 303 -11.04 -11.98 -12.96
N ALA A 304 -11.62 -11.98 -14.16
CA ALA A 304 -13.04 -12.33 -14.35
C ALA A 304 -13.41 -13.69 -13.75
N ILE A 305 -14.51 -13.74 -13.00
CA ILE A 305 -15.06 -14.99 -12.46
C ILE A 305 -15.71 -15.78 -13.60
N GLN A 306 -15.26 -17.01 -13.81
CA GLN A 306 -15.84 -17.94 -14.78
C GLN A 306 -17.16 -18.56 -14.28
#